data_AF-A0A961MIQ0-F1
#
_entry.id   AF-A0A961MIQ0-F1
#
_cell.length_a   1.000
_cell.length_b   1.000
_cell.length_c   1.000
_cell.angle_alpha   90.00
_cell.angle_beta   90.00
_cell.angle_gamma   90.00
#
_symmetry.space_group_name_H-M   'P 1'
#
loop_
_entity.id
_entity.type
_entity.pdbx_description
1 polymer ?
#
loop_
_entity_poly.entity_id
_entity_poly.type
_entity_poly.pdbx_seq_one_letter_code
_entity_poly.pdbx_strand_id
1 'polypeptide(L)'
;IARRAGVSSALAHHYFGSKEAIFVATMRHVLTIFGAEVRGALAAAHGPRPRVEAIIRASFASGSFRREVVAAWLNFYVLAQTEPEARRLLNVYHRRLRTNLMHDLRPLAGARAAMIAEALGALIDGVYLRAALSAPTEGGLDRQAAADLVLDALARELGAPR
;
A
#
# COMPACT_ATOMS: atom_id res chain seq x y z
N ILE A 1 1.62 19.32 14.04
CA ILE A 1 2.84 19.08 13.22
C ILE A 1 3.94 20.07 13.60
N ALA A 2 3.80 21.36 13.28
CA ALA A 2 4.78 22.41 13.59
C ALA A 2 5.23 22.41 15.08
N ARG A 3 4.26 22.47 16.01
CA ARG A 3 4.50 22.41 17.47
C ARG A 3 5.15 21.09 17.95
N ARG A 4 4.97 19.99 17.22
CA ARG A 4 5.49 18.66 17.55
C ARG A 4 6.85 18.39 16.89
N ALA A 5 7.20 19.18 15.87
CA ALA A 5 8.47 19.17 15.15
C ALA A 5 9.41 20.32 15.58
N GLY A 6 9.04 21.08 16.62
CA GLY A 6 9.85 22.19 17.14
C GLY A 6 9.96 23.41 16.21
N VAL A 7 9.08 23.53 15.20
CA VAL A 7 9.11 24.62 14.21
C VAL A 7 7.85 25.47 14.26
N SER A 8 7.97 26.75 13.92
CA SER A 8 6.83 27.67 13.92
C SER A 8 5.85 27.35 12.78
N SER A 9 4.58 27.70 12.94
CA SER A 9 3.56 27.49 11.90
C SER A 9 3.88 28.27 10.61
N ALA A 10 4.56 29.42 10.75
CA ALA A 10 5.03 30.22 9.62
C ALA A 10 6.18 29.53 8.87
N LEU A 11 7.10 28.88 9.57
CA LEU A 11 8.21 28.15 8.95
C LEU A 11 7.72 26.91 8.19
N ALA A 12 6.73 26.19 8.74
CA ALA A 12 6.10 25.07 8.04
C ALA A 12 5.38 25.51 6.75
N HIS A 13 4.71 26.67 6.76
CA HIS A 13 4.13 27.25 5.55
C HIS A 13 5.19 27.73 4.54
N HIS A 14 6.33 28.24 5.01
CA HIS A 14 7.41 28.68 4.13
C HIS A 14 8.10 27.53 3.37
N TYR A 15 8.32 26.37 4.02
CA TYR A 15 8.97 25.21 3.38
C TYR A 15 8.04 24.36 2.50
N PHE A 16 6.75 24.29 2.83
CA PHE A 16 5.83 23.39 2.13
C PHE A 16 4.71 24.11 1.39
N GLY A 17 4.52 25.42 1.56
CA GLY A 17 3.43 26.17 0.93
C GLY A 17 2.07 25.92 1.62
N SER A 18 1.50 24.72 1.48
CA SER A 18 0.16 24.36 2.00
C SER A 18 0.16 23.07 2.84
N LYS A 19 -0.94 22.81 3.57
CA LYS A 19 -1.10 21.56 4.34
C LYS A 19 -1.12 20.33 3.43
N GLU A 20 -1.70 20.49 2.24
CA GLU A 20 -1.81 19.47 1.20
C GLU A 20 -0.42 19.11 0.67
N ALA A 21 0.45 20.11 0.47
CA ALA A 21 1.82 19.88 0.06
C ALA A 21 2.67 19.16 1.14
N ILE A 22 2.48 19.48 2.43
CA ILE A 22 3.08 18.70 3.53
C ILE A 22 2.61 17.24 3.47
N PHE A 23 1.31 17.03 3.25
CA PHE A 23 0.73 15.70 3.18
C PHE A 23 1.24 14.91 1.98
N VAL A 24 1.31 15.52 0.79
CA VAL A 24 1.88 14.92 -0.42
C VAL A 24 3.35 14.54 -0.22
N ALA A 25 4.15 15.40 0.42
CA ALA A 25 5.55 15.09 0.76
C ALA A 25 5.63 13.90 1.73
N THR A 26 4.74 13.84 2.72
CA THR A 26 4.65 12.73 3.67
C THR A 26 4.28 11.42 2.96
N MET A 27 3.28 11.42 2.08
CA MET A 27 2.91 10.23 1.31
C MET A 27 4.01 9.79 0.36
N ARG A 28 4.75 10.72 -0.24
CA ARG A 28 5.94 10.39 -1.04
C ARG A 28 6.99 9.65 -0.22
N HIS A 29 7.22 10.07 1.02
CA HIS A 29 8.14 9.41 1.94
C HIS A 29 7.64 8.00 2.31
N VAL A 30 6.36 7.86 2.67
CA VAL A 30 5.72 6.54 2.94
C VAL A 30 5.90 5.60 1.75
N LEU A 31 5.60 6.04 0.53
CA LEU A 31 5.76 5.25 -0.69
C LEU A 31 7.22 4.90 -1.00
N THR A 32 8.17 5.73 -0.57
CA THR A 32 9.61 5.47 -0.74
C THR A 32 10.07 4.34 0.19
N ILE A 33 9.64 4.39 1.46
CA ILE A 33 9.89 3.34 2.45
C ILE A 33 9.25 2.03 1.97
N PHE A 34 7.96 2.04 1.64
CA PHE A 34 7.26 0.87 1.13
C PHE A 34 7.97 0.26 -0.09
N GLY A 35 8.39 1.10 -1.04
CA GLY A 35 9.15 0.64 -2.19
C GLY A 35 10.49 -0.03 -1.81
N ALA A 36 11.17 0.43 -0.76
CA ALA A 36 12.40 -0.18 -0.26
C ALA A 36 12.13 -1.53 0.41
N GLU A 37 11.06 -1.62 1.21
CA GLU A 37 10.62 -2.88 1.85
C GLU A 37 10.30 -3.95 0.79
N VAL A 38 9.54 -3.59 -0.25
CA VAL A 38 9.22 -4.49 -1.37
C VAL A 38 10.49 -4.95 -2.09
N ARG A 39 11.44 -4.05 -2.37
CA ARG A 39 12.71 -4.43 -3.01
C ARG A 39 13.52 -5.39 -2.15
N GLY A 40 13.60 -5.15 -0.85
CA GLY A 40 14.28 -6.03 0.10
C GLY A 40 13.64 -7.42 0.15
N ALA A 41 12.30 -7.48 0.24
CA ALA A 41 11.56 -8.73 0.27
C ALA A 41 11.73 -9.53 -1.04
N LEU A 42 11.71 -8.84 -2.19
CA LEU A 42 11.92 -9.45 -3.50
C LEU A 42 13.35 -9.96 -3.70
N ALA A 43 14.35 -9.36 -3.06
CA ALA A 43 15.74 -9.84 -3.12
C ALA A 43 15.95 -11.15 -2.33
N ALA A 44 15.14 -11.38 -1.29
CA ALA A 44 15.20 -12.60 -0.49
C ALA A 44 14.29 -13.74 -1.02
N ALA A 45 13.30 -13.41 -1.86
CA ALA A 45 12.33 -14.36 -2.38
C ALA A 45 12.77 -15.00 -3.70
N HIS A 46 12.72 -16.34 -3.76
CA HIS A 46 13.17 -17.11 -4.92
C HIS A 46 12.00 -17.77 -5.63
N GLY A 47 11.84 -17.49 -6.93
CA GLY A 47 10.76 -18.02 -7.76
C GLY A 47 9.48 -17.18 -7.74
N PRO A 48 8.56 -17.39 -8.71
CA PRO A 48 7.47 -16.45 -8.94
C PRO A 48 6.47 -16.39 -7.78
N ARG A 49 6.03 -17.54 -7.26
CA ARG A 49 5.04 -17.57 -6.17
C ARG A 49 5.57 -16.94 -4.87
N PRO A 50 6.76 -17.32 -4.34
CA PRO A 50 7.31 -16.66 -3.16
C PRO A 50 7.50 -15.14 -3.33
N ARG A 51 7.78 -14.67 -4.54
CA ARG A 51 7.91 -13.22 -4.83
C ARG A 51 6.56 -12.49 -4.77
N VAL A 52 5.47 -13.08 -5.28
CA VAL A 52 4.11 -12.54 -5.11
C VAL A 52 3.74 -12.48 -3.63
N GLU A 53 3.98 -13.57 -2.89
CA GLU A 53 3.70 -13.65 -1.45
C GLU A 53 4.53 -12.61 -0.66
N ALA A 54 5.78 -12.36 -1.06
CA ALA A 54 6.65 -11.35 -0.48
C ALA A 54 6.11 -9.92 -0.68
N ILE A 55 5.57 -9.61 -1.87
CA ILE A 55 4.91 -8.32 -2.13
C ILE A 55 3.69 -8.16 -1.21
N ILE A 56 2.85 -9.19 -1.10
CA ILE A 56 1.66 -9.17 -0.24
C ILE A 56 2.04 -8.92 1.22
N ARG A 57 3.02 -9.68 1.75
CA ARG A 57 3.49 -9.50 3.14
C ARG A 57 4.11 -8.12 3.37
N ALA A 58 4.84 -7.58 2.40
CA ALA A 58 5.41 -6.23 2.47
C ALA A 58 4.31 -5.15 2.55
N SER A 59 3.17 -5.34 1.86
CA SER A 59 2.02 -4.44 1.96
C SER A 59 1.43 -4.34 3.37
N PHE A 60 1.70 -5.31 4.26
CA PHE A 60 1.24 -5.32 5.66
C PHE A 60 2.41 -5.35 6.66
N ALA A 61 3.60 -4.94 6.22
CA ALA A 61 4.76 -4.82 7.10
C ALA A 61 4.48 -3.84 8.26
N SER A 62 5.19 -4.00 9.38
CA SER A 62 4.99 -3.19 10.58
C SER A 62 5.19 -1.69 10.34
N GLY A 63 6.01 -1.30 9.36
CA GLY A 63 6.17 0.10 8.95
C GLY A 63 4.93 0.64 8.23
N SER A 64 4.24 -0.20 7.47
CA SER A 64 3.11 0.18 6.60
C SER A 64 1.74 0.04 7.27
N PHE A 65 1.59 -0.85 8.26
CA PHE A 65 0.30 -1.17 8.90
C PHE A 65 0.12 -0.59 10.32
N ARG A 66 0.74 0.56 10.59
CA ARG A 66 0.47 1.34 11.82
C ARG A 66 -0.81 2.15 11.67
N ARG A 67 -1.52 2.39 12.78
CA ARG A 67 -2.78 3.17 12.80
C ARG A 67 -2.65 4.52 12.08
N GLU A 68 -1.55 5.25 12.29
CA GLU A 68 -1.36 6.54 11.65
C GLU A 68 -1.13 6.43 10.13
N VAL A 69 -0.46 5.36 9.68
CA VAL A 69 -0.19 5.11 8.27
C VAL A 69 -1.44 4.64 7.54
N VAL A 70 -2.23 3.77 8.18
CA VAL A 70 -3.55 3.34 7.69
C VAL A 70 -4.49 4.54 7.52
N ALA A 71 -4.56 5.43 8.51
CA ALA A 71 -5.35 6.66 8.39
C ALA A 71 -4.81 7.62 7.31
N ALA A 72 -3.48 7.69 7.12
CA ALA A 72 -2.87 8.48 6.05
C ALA A 72 -3.26 7.94 4.66
N TRP A 73 -3.33 6.63 4.46
CA TRP A 73 -3.81 6.04 3.20
C TRP A 73 -5.25 6.44 2.88
N LEU A 74 -6.16 6.40 3.86
CA LEU A 74 -7.54 6.84 3.65
C LEU A 74 -7.62 8.32 3.23
N ASN A 75 -6.92 9.19 3.96
CA ASN A 75 -6.83 10.61 3.61
C ASN A 75 -6.21 10.83 2.23
N PHE A 76 -5.25 9.99 1.85
CA PHE A 76 -4.60 10.08 0.55
C PHE A 76 -5.53 9.73 -0.61
N TYR A 77 -6.38 8.70 -0.45
CA TYR A 77 -7.40 8.38 -1.44
C TYR A 77 -8.40 9.52 -1.66
N VAL A 78 -8.81 10.19 -0.59
CA VAL A 78 -9.69 11.37 -0.65
C VAL A 78 -8.97 12.53 -1.32
N LEU A 79 -7.75 12.85 -0.90
CA LEU A 79 -6.98 13.98 -1.43
C LEU A 79 -6.66 13.79 -2.93
N ALA A 80 -6.42 12.57 -3.39
CA ALA A 80 -6.18 12.27 -4.80
C ALA A 80 -7.39 12.60 -5.72
N GLN A 81 -8.60 12.77 -5.16
CA GLN A 81 -9.78 13.21 -5.92
C GLN A 81 -9.70 14.69 -6.31
N THR A 82 -9.01 15.52 -5.53
CA THR A 82 -8.98 16.99 -5.74
C THR A 82 -7.58 17.51 -6.07
N GLU A 83 -6.52 16.85 -5.58
CA GLU A 83 -5.14 17.31 -5.75
C GLU A 83 -4.37 16.53 -6.83
N PRO A 84 -3.92 17.21 -7.91
CA PRO A 84 -3.21 16.55 -9.03
C PRO A 84 -1.94 15.81 -8.62
N GLU A 85 -1.14 16.37 -7.71
CA GLU A 85 0.10 15.73 -7.26
C GLU A 85 -0.17 14.48 -6.40
N ALA A 86 -1.22 14.50 -5.57
CA ALA A 86 -1.65 13.33 -4.82
C ALA A 86 -2.12 12.22 -5.78
N ARG A 87 -2.93 12.56 -6.78
CA ARG A 87 -3.38 11.64 -7.82
C ARG A 87 -2.22 11.02 -8.58
N ARG A 88 -1.22 11.82 -8.94
CA ARG A 88 -0.01 11.34 -9.62
C ARG A 88 0.74 10.32 -8.77
N LEU A 89 0.90 10.57 -7.47
CA LEU A 89 1.53 9.62 -6.55
C LEU A 89 0.72 8.31 -6.42
N LEU A 90 -0.61 8.41 -6.32
CA LEU A 90 -1.49 7.24 -6.22
C LEU A 90 -1.37 6.36 -7.48
N ASN A 91 -1.34 6.99 -8.66
CA ASN A 91 -1.14 6.30 -9.93
C ASN A 91 0.23 5.59 -9.99
N VAL A 92 1.29 6.20 -9.45
CA VAL A 92 2.61 5.57 -9.36
C VAL A 92 2.57 4.33 -8.46
N TYR A 93 1.89 4.41 -7.31
CA TYR A 93 1.71 3.28 -6.40
C TYR A 93 0.96 2.12 -7.09
N HIS A 94 -0.23 2.37 -7.63
CA HIS A 94 -1.02 1.32 -8.30
C HIS A 94 -0.26 0.68 -9.46
N ARG A 95 0.40 1.49 -10.30
CA ARG A 95 1.16 0.97 -11.45
C ARG A 95 2.33 0.09 -11.01
N ARG A 96 3.05 0.48 -9.97
CA ARG A 96 4.18 -0.30 -9.42
C ARG A 96 3.69 -1.61 -8.82
N LEU A 97 2.64 -1.57 -7.99
CA LEU A 97 2.04 -2.76 -7.40
C LEU A 97 1.59 -3.73 -8.50
N ARG A 98 0.79 -3.26 -9.46
CA ARG A 98 0.33 -4.06 -10.60
C ARG A 98 1.47 -4.65 -11.39
N THR A 99 2.50 -3.86 -11.72
CA THR A 99 3.63 -4.32 -12.53
C THR A 99 4.45 -5.40 -11.81
N ASN A 100 4.71 -5.21 -10.52
CA ASN A 100 5.43 -6.20 -9.70
C ASN A 100 4.63 -7.51 -9.61
N LEU A 101 3.32 -7.44 -9.31
CA LEU A 101 2.46 -8.62 -9.27
C LEU A 101 2.39 -9.32 -10.64
N MET A 102 2.20 -8.56 -11.72
CA MET A 102 2.10 -9.09 -13.07
C MET A 102 3.36 -9.85 -13.51
N HIS A 103 4.55 -9.35 -13.14
CA HIS A 103 5.81 -10.00 -13.49
C HIS A 103 5.84 -11.45 -13.01
N ASP A 104 5.49 -11.66 -11.74
CA ASP A 104 5.56 -12.98 -11.09
C ASP A 104 4.27 -13.81 -11.28
N LEU A 105 3.11 -13.19 -11.53
CA LEU A 105 1.85 -13.90 -11.82
C LEU A 105 1.77 -14.44 -13.25
N ARG A 106 2.43 -13.82 -14.23
CA ARG A 106 2.45 -14.29 -15.63
C ARG A 106 2.84 -15.77 -15.75
N PRO A 107 3.98 -16.25 -15.21
CA PRO A 107 4.33 -17.66 -15.28
C PRO A 107 3.41 -18.58 -14.48
N LEU A 108 2.69 -18.07 -13.47
CA LEU A 108 1.80 -18.86 -12.61
C LEU A 108 0.40 -19.03 -13.19
N ALA A 109 -0.14 -17.98 -13.82
CA ALA A 109 -1.55 -17.88 -14.16
C ALA A 109 -1.83 -17.52 -15.63
N GLY A 110 -0.80 -17.26 -16.44
CA GLY A 110 -0.94 -16.95 -17.87
C GLY A 110 -1.87 -15.77 -18.13
N ALA A 111 -2.91 -15.99 -18.95
CA ALA A 111 -3.89 -14.96 -19.30
C ALA A 111 -4.63 -14.37 -18.09
N ARG A 112 -4.80 -15.13 -17.01
CA ARG A 112 -5.50 -14.68 -15.80
C ARG A 112 -4.66 -13.73 -14.93
N ALA A 113 -3.35 -13.64 -15.17
CA ALA A 113 -2.43 -12.83 -14.35
C ALA A 113 -2.90 -11.38 -14.18
N ALA A 114 -3.43 -10.78 -15.25
CA ALA A 114 -3.92 -9.40 -15.23
C ALA A 114 -5.12 -9.20 -14.30
N MET A 115 -6.05 -10.15 -14.30
CA MET A 115 -7.24 -10.13 -13.44
C MET A 115 -6.86 -10.40 -11.99
N ILE A 116 -6.01 -11.39 -11.73
CA ILE A 116 -5.53 -11.71 -10.38
C ILE A 116 -4.77 -10.53 -9.79
N ALA A 117 -3.92 -9.84 -10.56
CA ALA A 117 -3.20 -8.67 -10.09
C ALA A 117 -4.14 -7.52 -9.66
N GLU A 118 -5.23 -7.29 -10.40
CA GLU A 118 -6.26 -6.30 -10.02
C GLU A 118 -7.00 -6.73 -8.75
N ALA A 119 -7.41 -8.00 -8.67
CA ALA A 119 -8.13 -8.53 -7.52
C ALA A 119 -7.30 -8.42 -6.23
N LEU A 120 -6.02 -8.78 -6.29
CA LEU A 120 -5.10 -8.67 -5.15
C LEU A 120 -4.85 -7.20 -4.76
N GLY A 121 -4.66 -6.30 -5.74
CA GLY A 121 -4.51 -4.86 -5.47
C GLY A 121 -5.73 -4.27 -4.77
N ALA A 122 -6.93 -4.53 -5.30
CA ALA A 122 -8.19 -4.09 -4.72
C ALA A 122 -8.41 -4.66 -3.31
N LEU A 123 -8.02 -5.93 -3.06
CA LEU A 123 -8.14 -6.54 -1.74
C LEU A 123 -7.17 -5.91 -0.74
N ILE A 124 -5.93 -5.61 -1.15
CA ILE A 124 -4.96 -4.89 -0.31
C ILE A 124 -5.53 -3.52 0.10
N ASP A 125 -5.96 -2.71 -0.86
CA ASP A 125 -6.52 -1.37 -0.57
C ASP A 125 -7.81 -1.47 0.28
N GLY A 126 -8.64 -2.50 0.05
CA GLY A 126 -9.85 -2.77 0.82
C GLY A 126 -9.58 -3.15 2.27
N VAL A 127 -8.49 -3.85 2.56
CA VAL A 127 -8.06 -4.12 3.94
C VAL A 127 -7.67 -2.83 4.65
N TYR A 128 -6.91 -1.95 3.98
CA TYR A 128 -6.56 -0.63 4.53
C TYR A 128 -7.80 0.22 4.80
N LEU A 129 -8.76 0.24 3.88
CA LEU A 129 -10.03 0.96 4.06
C LEU A 129 -10.79 0.44 5.28
N ARG A 130 -10.94 -0.88 5.42
CA ARG A 130 -11.63 -1.49 6.57
C ARG A 130 -10.90 -1.20 7.87
N ALA A 131 -9.58 -1.35 7.90
CA ALA A 131 -8.77 -1.05 9.08
C ALA A 131 -8.84 0.43 9.50
N ALA A 132 -8.96 1.35 8.55
CA ALA A 132 -9.14 2.78 8.83
C ALA A 132 -10.53 3.10 9.42
N LEU A 133 -11.55 2.32 9.06
CA LEU A 133 -12.93 2.52 9.50
C LEU A 133 -13.29 1.75 10.78
N SER A 134 -12.52 0.73 11.16
CA SER A 134 -12.76 -0.04 12.39
C SER A 134 -12.64 0.82 13.65
N ALA A 135 -13.59 0.66 14.58
CA ALA A 135 -13.55 1.37 15.84
C ALA A 135 -12.33 0.89 16.68
N PRO A 136 -11.74 1.76 17.53
CA PRO A 136 -10.61 1.36 18.39
C PRO A 136 -10.90 0.16 19.29
N THR A 137 -12.18 -0.06 19.62
CA THR A 137 -12.69 -1.14 20.48
C THR A 137 -12.94 -2.45 19.76
N GLU A 138 -13.00 -2.44 18.42
CA GLU A 138 -13.37 -3.62 17.61
C GLU A 138 -12.18 -4.50 17.24
N GLY A 139 -10.95 -4.08 17.55
CA GLY A 139 -9.75 -4.84 17.19
C GLY A 139 -9.74 -5.16 15.70
N GLY A 140 -9.57 -4.14 14.85
CA GLY A 140 -9.45 -4.35 13.40
C GLY A 140 -8.39 -5.42 13.08
N LEU A 141 -8.50 -6.05 11.90
CA LEU A 141 -7.59 -7.13 11.47
C LEU A 141 -6.15 -6.79 11.82
N ASP A 142 -5.50 -7.65 12.61
CA ASP A 142 -4.08 -7.48 12.84
C ASP A 142 -3.31 -7.65 11.52
N ARG A 143 -2.06 -7.19 11.50
CA ARG A 143 -1.23 -7.21 10.29
C ARG A 143 -1.04 -8.61 9.69
N GLN A 144 -1.05 -9.65 10.52
CA GLN A 144 -0.83 -11.02 10.10
C GLN A 144 -2.10 -11.56 9.46
N ALA A 145 -3.25 -11.39 10.13
CA ALA A 145 -4.56 -11.73 9.59
C ALA A 145 -4.87 -10.99 8.29
N ALA A 146 -4.46 -9.72 8.18
CA ALA A 146 -4.55 -8.93 6.95
C ALA A 146 -3.73 -9.54 5.79
N ALA A 147 -2.49 -9.94 6.06
CA ALA A 147 -1.65 -10.61 5.06
C ALA A 147 -2.22 -11.97 4.66
N ASP A 148 -2.63 -12.78 5.63
CA ASP A 148 -3.15 -14.13 5.42
C ASP A 148 -4.44 -14.10 4.59
N LEU A 149 -5.33 -13.13 4.81
CA LEU A 149 -6.52 -12.93 3.97
C LEU A 149 -6.18 -12.78 2.48
N VAL A 150 -5.15 -12.00 2.16
CA VAL A 150 -4.74 -11.76 0.76
C VAL A 150 -3.98 -12.97 0.20
N LEU A 151 -3.19 -13.66 1.02
CA LEU A 151 -2.49 -14.89 0.64
C LEU A 151 -3.48 -16.03 0.34
N ASP A 152 -4.55 -16.15 1.13
CA ASP A 152 -5.63 -17.13 0.89
C ASP A 152 -6.40 -16.80 -0.40
N ALA A 153 -6.59 -15.52 -0.71
CA ALA A 153 -7.16 -15.11 -1.99
C ALA A 153 -6.24 -15.51 -3.15
N LEU A 154 -4.93 -15.25 -3.06
CA LEU A 154 -3.94 -15.71 -4.06
C LEU A 154 -3.99 -17.23 -4.24
N ALA A 155 -4.03 -18.00 -3.16
CA ALA A 155 -4.06 -19.46 -3.21
C ALA A 155 -5.32 -19.97 -3.94
N ARG A 156 -6.48 -19.37 -3.69
CA ARG A 156 -7.74 -19.69 -4.39
C ARG A 156 -7.68 -19.38 -5.88
N GLU A 157 -7.18 -18.20 -6.25
CA GLU A 157 -7.04 -17.80 -7.66
C GLU A 157 -6.08 -18.71 -8.43
N LEU A 158 -4.97 -19.12 -7.80
CA LEU A 158 -4.02 -20.05 -8.43
C LEU A 158 -4.52 -21.49 -8.48
N GLY A 159 -5.39 -21.90 -7.56
CA GLY A 159 -6.02 -23.22 -7.54
C GLY A 159 -7.27 -23.36 -8.43
N ALA A 160 -7.90 -22.25 -8.83
CA ALA A 160 -9.07 -22.28 -9.70
C ALA A 160 -8.72 -22.84 -11.09
N PRO A 161 -9.58 -23.66 -11.71
CA PRO A 161 -9.35 -24.20 -13.05
C PRO A 161 -9.17 -23.08 -14.10
N ARG A 162 -8.42 -23.41 -15.17
CA ARG A 162 -8.12 -22.49 -16.28
C ARG A 162 -9.31 -22.28 -17.19
#